data_AF-A0A2W6Q2K6-F1
#
_entry.id   AF-A0A2W6Q2K6-F1
#
_cell.length_a   1.000
_cell.length_b   1.000
_cell.length_c   1.000
_cell.angle_alpha   90.00
_cell.angle_beta   90.00
_cell.angle_gamma   90.00
#
_symmetry.space_group_name_H-M   'P 1'
#
loop_
_entity.id
_entity.type
_entity.pdbx_description
1 polymer ?
#
loop_
_entity_poly.entity_id
_entity_poly.type
_entity_poly.pdbx_seq_one_letter_code
_entity_poly.pdbx_strand_id
1 'polypeptide(L)'
;MAIKKRSATVVPGASGAAAAVKNPQASKSSFWGELPQHVMSGISRMVPTLIMGGVILAFSQLIAYSWLKIPAEIGIMDALNSGKFSGFDLSLLKFAWLSQSFGGVLFGFAIPMFAAFVANSIGGKLAFPAGFIGGLMSTQPTQLLNFDPSTMQWATS
;
A
#
# COMPACT_ATOMS: atom_id res chain seq x y z
N MET A 1 10.55 41.28 18.44
CA MET A 1 11.96 40.99 18.11
C MET A 1 12.55 40.19 19.28
N ALA A 2 12.41 38.86 19.31
CA ALA A 2 13.22 37.86 18.63
C ALA A 2 14.71 37.91 19.03
N ILE A 3 15.11 37.18 20.09
CA ILE A 3 16.43 36.53 20.14
C ILE A 3 16.27 35.11 20.68
N LYS A 4 16.59 34.18 19.78
CA LYS A 4 16.61 32.72 19.91
C LYS A 4 17.94 32.31 20.54
N LYS A 5 17.94 31.54 21.63
CA LYS A 5 19.14 30.84 22.09
C LYS A 5 19.07 29.37 21.69
N ARG A 6 19.88 29.00 20.69
CA ARG A 6 20.33 27.62 20.45
C ARG A 6 21.53 27.37 21.35
N SER A 7 21.50 26.30 22.14
CA SER A 7 22.67 25.62 22.71
C SER A 7 22.30 24.13 22.70
N ALA A 8 22.69 23.38 21.68
CA ALA A 8 23.99 22.71 21.54
C ALA A 8 24.14 21.53 22.50
N THR A 9 23.96 20.35 21.90
CA THR A 9 24.25 18.99 22.35
C THR A 9 25.57 18.90 23.12
N VAL A 10 25.57 18.35 24.33
CA VAL A 10 26.73 17.68 24.93
C VAL A 10 26.26 16.46 25.73
N VAL A 11 26.81 15.31 25.38
CA VAL A 11 26.82 14.00 26.08
C VAL A 11 28.25 13.47 25.88
N PRO A 12 28.87 12.64 26.74
CA PRO A 12 28.68 12.34 28.17
C PRO A 12 29.99 12.52 28.99
N GLY A 13 29.90 12.57 30.32
CA GLY A 13 31.08 12.49 31.20
C GLY A 13 30.70 12.29 32.67
N ALA A 14 31.28 11.29 33.31
CA ALA A 14 30.90 10.70 34.58
C ALA A 14 30.98 11.61 35.82
N SER A 15 30.00 11.48 36.73
CA SER A 15 30.16 11.13 38.17
C SER A 15 28.94 11.63 38.96
N GLY A 16 28.44 10.81 39.88
CA GLY A 16 27.05 10.84 40.36
C GLY A 16 26.67 11.96 41.34
N ALA A 17 25.38 12.33 41.27
CA ALA A 17 24.54 12.71 42.40
C ALA A 17 23.07 12.78 41.94
N ALA A 18 22.23 11.93 42.53
CA ALA A 18 20.77 12.03 42.66
C ALA A 18 19.99 12.74 41.53
N ALA A 19 19.49 11.96 40.56
CA ALA A 19 18.33 12.37 39.77
C ALA A 19 17.32 11.21 39.74
N ALA A 20 16.25 11.42 40.51
CA ALA A 20 15.01 10.66 40.60
C ALA A 20 14.86 9.51 39.60
N VAL A 21 14.89 8.29 40.14
CA VAL A 21 14.24 7.12 39.56
C VAL A 21 12.77 7.51 39.32
N LYS A 22 12.43 7.87 38.07
CA LYS A 22 11.03 7.96 37.66
C LYS A 22 10.47 6.54 37.71
N ASN A 23 9.61 6.31 38.67
CA ASN A 23 8.75 5.14 38.76
C ASN A 23 8.16 4.81 37.38
N PRO A 24 8.20 3.54 36.92
CA PRO A 24 7.44 3.11 35.77
C PRO A 24 5.97 3.08 36.17
N GLN A 25 5.31 4.22 36.02
CA GLN A 25 3.87 4.33 36.15
C GLN A 25 3.28 3.67 34.91
N ALA A 26 2.73 2.46 35.11
CA ALA A 26 2.06 1.66 34.09
C ALA A 26 0.98 2.48 33.38
N SER A 27 1.34 3.04 32.22
CA SER A 27 0.49 3.89 31.38
C SER A 27 -0.41 3.01 30.51
N LYS A 28 -1.58 2.64 31.04
CA LYS A 28 -2.65 2.03 30.22
C LYS A 28 -3.20 2.96 29.11
N SER A 29 -2.76 4.22 29.05
CA SER A 29 -3.04 5.18 27.99
C SER A 29 -2.02 5.21 26.84
N SER A 30 -0.90 4.48 26.91
CA SER A 30 0.17 4.55 25.90
C SER A 30 -0.25 3.93 24.56
N PHE A 31 -0.84 2.74 24.57
CA PHE A 31 -1.14 1.98 23.34
C PHE A 31 -2.20 2.66 22.46
N TRP A 32 -3.31 3.13 23.06
CA TRP A 32 -4.34 3.88 22.32
C TRP A 32 -3.86 5.27 21.89
N GLY A 33 -2.92 5.87 22.63
CA GLY A 33 -2.29 7.14 22.26
C GLY A 33 -1.28 7.01 21.11
N GLU A 34 -0.64 5.84 20.97
CA GLU A 34 0.38 5.55 19.95
C GLU A 34 -0.23 5.02 18.64
N LEU A 35 -1.47 4.51 18.65
CA LEU A 35 -2.15 4.01 17.45
C LEU A 35 -2.18 5.01 16.27
N PRO A 36 -2.49 6.31 16.45
CA PRO A 36 -2.45 7.27 15.35
C PRO A 36 -1.05 7.40 14.72
N GLN A 37 0.01 7.29 15.52
CA GLN A 37 1.39 7.33 15.05
C GLN A 37 1.72 6.08 14.22
N HIS A 38 1.24 4.90 14.64
CA HIS A 38 1.38 3.65 13.88
C HIS A 38 0.65 3.70 12.54
N VAL A 39 -0.58 4.22 12.53
CA VAL A 39 -1.36 4.44 11.29
C VAL A 39 -0.63 5.42 10.36
N MET A 40 -0.16 6.55 10.88
CA MET A 40 0.59 7.53 10.09
C MET A 40 1.87 6.94 9.50
N SER A 41 2.57 6.11 10.28
CA SER A 41 3.74 5.37 9.83
C SER A 41 3.40 4.37 8.71
N GLY A 42 2.26 3.68 8.84
CA GLY A 42 1.70 2.80 7.82
C GLY A 42 1.45 3.53 6.50
N ILE A 43 0.70 4.64 6.55
CA ILE A 43 0.36 5.45 5.38
C ILE A 43 1.63 5.96 4.70
N SER A 44 2.54 6.58 5.46
CA SER A 44 3.75 7.17 4.89
C SER A 44 4.65 6.14 4.18
N ARG A 45 4.74 4.92 4.71
CA ARG A 45 5.59 3.86 4.12
C ARG A 45 4.93 3.14 2.95
N MET A 46 3.59 3.13 2.85
CA MET A 46 2.91 2.58 1.67
C MET A 46 2.90 3.53 0.47
N VAL A 47 2.93 4.85 0.71
CA VAL A 47 2.80 5.89 -0.33
C VAL A 47 3.77 5.70 -1.51
N PRO A 48 5.07 5.39 -1.32
CA PRO A 48 5.98 5.16 -2.45
C PRO A 48 5.52 4.04 -3.40
N THR A 49 4.92 2.97 -2.87
CA THR A 49 4.43 1.85 -3.67
C THR A 49 3.22 2.27 -4.51
N LEU A 50 2.31 3.04 -3.91
CA LEU A 50 1.12 3.54 -4.60
C LEU A 50 1.45 4.61 -5.63
N ILE A 51 2.42 5.47 -5.36
CA ILE A 51 2.91 6.45 -6.33
C ILE A 51 3.46 5.72 -7.57
N MET A 52 4.24 4.66 -7.39
CA MET A 52 4.74 3.87 -8.52
C MET A 52 3.59 3.21 -9.31
N GLY A 53 2.60 2.63 -8.64
CA GLY A 53 1.41 2.08 -9.31
C GLY A 53 0.64 3.15 -10.11
N GLY A 54 0.45 4.33 -9.51
CA GLY A 54 -0.21 5.47 -10.14
C GLY A 54 0.50 6.01 -11.37
N VAL A 55 1.83 6.18 -11.28
CA VAL A 55 2.64 6.69 -12.40
C VAL A 55 2.64 5.69 -13.57
N ILE A 56 2.76 4.40 -13.30
CA ILE A 56 2.75 3.35 -14.33
C ILE A 56 1.38 3.26 -15.01
N LEU A 57 0.29 3.37 -14.24
CA LEU A 57 -1.06 3.38 -14.77
C LEU A 57 -1.31 4.62 -15.63
N ALA A 58 -0.90 5.81 -15.16
CA ALA A 58 -1.00 7.04 -15.94
C ALA A 58 -0.18 6.96 -17.24
N PHE A 59 1.01 6.36 -17.19
CA PHE A 59 1.85 6.17 -18.37
C PHE A 59 1.20 5.22 -19.39
N SER A 60 0.53 4.16 -18.94
CA SER A 60 -0.27 3.31 -19.81
C SER A 60 -1.35 4.10 -20.56
N GLN A 61 -2.10 4.92 -19.84
CA GLN A 61 -3.17 5.73 -20.43
C GLN A 61 -2.63 6.81 -21.38
N LEU A 62 -1.44 7.35 -21.10
CA LEU A 62 -0.77 8.27 -22.01
C LEU A 62 -0.45 7.59 -23.36
N ILE A 63 0.11 6.37 -23.34
CA ILE A 63 0.40 5.63 -24.57
C ILE A 63 -0.89 5.31 -25.33
N ALA A 64 -1.90 4.78 -24.64
CA ALA A 64 -3.14 4.36 -25.27
C ALA A 64 -3.94 5.54 -25.87
N TYR A 65 -4.13 6.61 -25.12
CA TYR A 65 -5.06 7.69 -25.50
C TYR A 65 -4.36 8.87 -26.17
N SER A 66 -3.13 9.21 -25.79
CA SER A 66 -2.41 10.35 -26.39
C SER A 66 -1.65 9.96 -27.65
N TRP A 67 -0.96 8.82 -27.63
CA TRP A 67 -0.10 8.41 -28.74
C TRP A 67 -0.88 7.63 -29.79
N LEU A 68 -1.56 6.56 -29.37
CA LEU A 68 -2.34 5.70 -30.27
C LEU A 68 -3.74 6.23 -30.58
N LYS A 69 -4.16 7.35 -29.94
CA LYS A 69 -5.45 8.02 -30.12
C LYS A 69 -6.65 7.06 -30.08
N ILE A 70 -6.60 6.10 -29.16
CA ILE A 70 -7.71 5.19 -28.92
C ILE A 70 -8.86 6.00 -28.31
N PRO A 71 -10.11 5.85 -28.79
CA PRO A 71 -11.27 6.43 -28.10
C PRO A 71 -11.27 5.97 -26.65
N ALA A 72 -11.34 6.90 -25.70
CA ALA A 72 -11.35 6.57 -24.26
C ALA A 72 -12.55 5.69 -23.83
N GLU A 73 -13.55 5.59 -24.71
CA GLU A 73 -14.73 4.74 -24.58
C GLU A 73 -14.42 3.26 -24.80
N ILE A 74 -13.39 2.93 -25.59
CA ILE A 74 -12.93 1.56 -25.78
C ILE A 74 -11.70 1.31 -24.90
N GLY A 75 -11.77 0.29 -24.05
CA GLY A 75 -10.65 -0.08 -23.19
C GLY A 75 -9.44 -0.53 -24.00
N ILE A 76 -8.25 -0.45 -23.40
CA ILE A 76 -6.99 -0.93 -24.02
C ILE A 76 -7.11 -2.39 -24.48
N MET A 77 -7.83 -3.21 -23.73
CA MET A 77 -8.08 -4.61 -24.08
C MET A 77 -8.99 -4.76 -25.30
N ASP A 78 -10.04 -3.94 -25.41
CA ASP A 78 -10.95 -3.96 -26.56
C ASP A 78 -10.26 -3.43 -27.82
N ALA A 79 -9.41 -2.41 -27.68
CA ALA A 79 -8.56 -1.91 -28.75
C ALA A 79 -7.57 -2.99 -29.24
N LEU A 80 -7.05 -3.82 -28.33
CA LEU A 80 -6.19 -4.95 -28.67
C LEU A 80 -6.95 -6.04 -29.44
N ASN A 81 -8.16 -6.37 -28.99
CA ASN A 81 -9.04 -7.38 -29.61
C ASN A 81 -9.65 -6.91 -30.93
N SER A 82 -9.68 -5.60 -31.18
CA SER A 82 -10.21 -5.00 -32.41
C SER A 82 -9.38 -5.32 -33.66
N GLY A 83 -8.14 -5.79 -33.50
CA GLY A 83 -7.24 -6.12 -34.62
C GLY A 83 -6.83 -4.93 -35.51
N LYS A 84 -7.20 -3.69 -35.13
CA LYS A 84 -6.96 -2.47 -35.90
C LYS A 84 -5.53 -1.93 -35.82
N PHE A 85 -4.73 -2.43 -34.88
CA PHE A 85 -3.34 -2.01 -34.66
C PHE A 85 -2.39 -3.08 -35.20
N SER A 86 -1.39 -2.67 -35.97
CA SER A 86 -0.38 -3.57 -36.55
C SER A 86 1.04 -3.06 -36.31
N GLY A 87 2.03 -3.94 -36.36
CA GLY A 87 3.44 -3.59 -36.23
C GLY A 87 3.82 -2.99 -34.86
N PHE A 88 4.44 -1.80 -34.89
CA PHE A 88 4.95 -1.12 -33.70
C PHE A 88 3.82 -0.64 -32.77
N ASP A 89 2.70 -0.18 -33.32
CA ASP A 89 1.55 0.29 -32.53
C ASP A 89 0.92 -0.86 -31.74
N LEU A 90 0.88 -2.07 -32.29
CA LEU A 90 0.42 -3.26 -31.56
C LEU A 90 1.34 -3.58 -30.38
N SER A 91 2.65 -3.37 -30.52
CA SER A 91 3.63 -3.60 -29.45
C SER A 91 3.50 -2.57 -28.33
N LEU A 92 3.32 -1.29 -28.69
CA LEU A 92 2.99 -0.21 -27.75
C LEU A 92 1.67 -0.47 -27.03
N LEU A 93 0.66 -0.97 -27.73
CA LEU A 93 -0.64 -1.27 -27.15
C LEU A 93 -0.59 -2.42 -26.15
N LYS A 94 0.16 -3.49 -26.47
CA LYS A 94 0.45 -4.60 -25.53
C LYS A 94 1.22 -4.10 -24.31
N PHE A 95 2.20 -3.22 -24.52
CA PHE A 95 2.96 -2.62 -23.41
C PHE A 95 2.06 -1.75 -22.53
N ALA A 96 1.20 -0.92 -23.13
CA ALA A 96 0.22 -0.13 -22.39
C ALA A 96 -0.68 -1.05 -21.55
N TRP A 97 -1.24 -2.09 -22.15
CA TRP A 97 -2.07 -3.05 -21.41
C TRP A 97 -1.31 -3.71 -20.25
N LEU A 98 -0.07 -4.16 -20.48
CA LEU A 98 0.77 -4.74 -19.44
C LEU A 98 1.04 -3.73 -18.31
N SER A 99 1.35 -2.49 -18.67
CA SER A 99 1.58 -1.38 -17.73
C SER A 99 0.32 -1.06 -16.93
N GLN A 100 -0.86 -1.05 -17.55
CA GLN A 100 -2.15 -0.88 -16.87
C GLN A 100 -2.40 -2.00 -15.87
N SER A 101 -2.25 -3.25 -16.31
CA SER A 101 -2.45 -4.43 -15.46
C SER A 101 -1.49 -4.42 -14.26
N PHE A 102 -0.22 -4.11 -14.50
CA PHE A 102 0.79 -4.02 -13.44
C PHE A 102 0.49 -2.88 -12.45
N GLY A 103 0.15 -1.69 -12.97
CA GLY A 103 -0.28 -0.55 -12.13
C GLY A 103 -1.51 -0.89 -11.28
N GLY A 104 -2.50 -1.57 -11.86
CA GLY A 104 -3.68 -2.05 -11.15
C GLY A 104 -3.36 -3.04 -10.04
N VAL A 105 -2.45 -3.99 -10.29
CA VAL A 105 -1.97 -4.93 -9.27
C VAL A 105 -1.28 -4.20 -8.11
N LEU A 106 -0.44 -3.20 -8.40
CA LEU A 106 0.22 -2.40 -7.36
C LEU A 106 -0.78 -1.62 -6.49
N PHE A 107 -1.86 -1.10 -7.08
CA PHE A 107 -2.96 -0.52 -6.31
C PHE A 107 -3.70 -1.55 -5.45
N GLY A 108 -3.86 -2.79 -5.93
CA GLY A 108 -4.42 -3.89 -5.14
C GLY A 108 -3.62 -4.21 -3.87
N PHE A 109 -2.31 -3.96 -3.88
CA PHE A 109 -1.45 -4.11 -2.70
C PHE A 109 -1.55 -2.94 -1.69
N ALA A 110 -2.39 -1.93 -1.91
CA ALA A 110 -2.56 -0.81 -0.98
C ALA A 110 -2.86 -1.28 0.45
N ILE A 111 -3.90 -2.10 0.61
CA ILE A 111 -4.36 -2.59 1.92
C ILE A 111 -3.33 -3.55 2.55
N PRO A 112 -2.78 -4.54 1.81
CA PRO A 112 -1.68 -5.38 2.30
C PRO A 112 -0.45 -4.60 2.78
N MET A 113 0.01 -3.63 1.99
CA MET A 113 1.20 -2.84 2.34
C MET A 113 0.93 -1.91 3.52
N PHE A 114 -0.26 -1.30 3.58
CA PHE A 114 -0.69 -0.52 4.74
C PHE A 114 -0.63 -1.38 6.02
N ALA A 115 -1.29 -2.54 6.02
CA ALA A 115 -1.33 -3.44 7.17
C ALA A 115 0.07 -3.92 7.58
N ALA A 116 0.93 -4.25 6.61
CA ALA A 116 2.32 -4.64 6.85
C ALA A 116 3.13 -3.54 7.55
N PHE A 117 3.00 -2.28 7.11
CA PHE A 117 3.75 -1.18 7.70
C PHE A 117 3.19 -0.70 9.03
N VAL A 118 1.87 -0.78 9.25
CA VAL A 118 1.26 -0.58 10.57
C VAL A 118 1.78 -1.64 11.53
N ALA A 119 1.73 -2.93 11.16
CA ALA A 119 2.23 -4.02 11.99
C ALA A 119 3.73 -3.86 12.29
N ASN A 120 4.54 -3.50 11.29
CA ASN A 120 5.97 -3.22 11.48
C ASN A 120 6.22 -2.03 12.43
N SER A 121 5.33 -1.04 12.47
CA SER A 121 5.47 0.08 13.40
C SER A 121 5.15 -0.32 14.85
N ILE A 122 4.35 -1.36 15.07
CA ILE A 122 3.95 -1.86 16.40
C ILE A 122 4.94 -2.92 16.91
N GLY A 123 5.22 -3.94 16.10
CA GLY A 123 6.02 -5.12 16.48
C GLY A 123 7.39 -5.24 15.80
N GLY A 124 7.83 -4.20 15.09
CA GLY A 124 9.09 -4.21 14.34
C GLY A 124 9.07 -5.17 13.14
N LYS A 125 10.26 -5.48 12.61
CA LYS A 125 10.43 -6.21 11.34
C LYS A 125 9.74 -7.58 11.30
N LEU A 126 9.60 -8.25 12.45
CA LEU A 126 8.97 -9.56 12.56
C LEU A 126 7.46 -9.52 12.35
N ALA A 127 6.82 -8.38 12.65
CA ALA A 127 5.38 -8.20 12.46
C ALA A 127 5.01 -7.85 11.01
N PHE A 128 5.98 -7.47 10.16
CA PHE A 128 5.74 -7.08 8.78
C PHE A 128 5.08 -8.20 7.94
N PRO A 129 5.60 -9.45 7.92
CA PRO A 129 4.97 -10.52 7.13
C PRO A 129 3.57 -10.87 7.63
N ALA A 130 3.37 -10.88 8.94
CA ALA A 130 2.05 -11.14 9.54
C ALA A 130 1.03 -10.06 9.15
N GLY A 131 1.41 -8.78 9.21
CA GLY A 131 0.55 -7.69 8.76
C GLY A 131 0.25 -7.74 7.26
N PHE A 132 1.24 -8.11 6.44
CA PHE A 132 1.04 -8.26 4.99
C PHE A 132 0.06 -9.37 4.66
N ILE A 133 0.21 -10.56 5.27
CA ILE A 133 -0.69 -11.70 5.06
C ILE A 133 -2.10 -11.36 5.55
N GLY A 134 -2.24 -10.79 6.74
CA GLY A 134 -3.54 -10.36 7.25
C GLY A 134 -4.22 -9.33 6.34
N GLY A 135 -3.45 -8.39 5.79
CA GLY A 135 -3.95 -7.43 4.82
C GLY A 135 -4.34 -8.07 3.48
N LEU A 136 -3.61 -9.08 2.99
CA LEU A 136 -4.00 -9.84 1.80
C LEU A 136 -5.32 -10.58 2.00
N MET A 137 -5.46 -11.28 3.13
CA MET A 137 -6.69 -12.00 3.45
C MET A 137 -7.87 -11.04 3.59
N SER A 138 -7.66 -9.83 4.10
CA SER A 138 -8.70 -8.80 4.19
C SER A 138 -9.22 -8.31 2.84
N THR A 139 -8.48 -8.50 1.75
CA THR A 139 -8.91 -8.10 0.40
C THR A 139 -9.61 -9.22 -0.37
N GLN A 140 -9.57 -10.45 0.15
CA GLN A 140 -10.23 -11.59 -0.45
C GLN A 140 -11.57 -11.84 0.25
N PRO A 141 -12.68 -11.98 -0.51
CA PRO A 141 -13.93 -12.40 0.09
C PRO A 141 -13.75 -13.78 0.71
N THR A 142 -14.14 -13.92 1.99
CA THR A 142 -14.22 -15.23 2.63
C THR A 142 -15.30 -16.04 1.94
N GLN A 143 -14.91 -17.16 1.35
CA GLN A 143 -15.83 -18.08 0.70
C GLN A 143 -16.90 -18.55 1.68
N LEU A 144 -18.16 -18.39 1.29
CA LEU A 144 -19.29 -18.92 2.04
C LEU A 144 -19.72 -20.24 1.43
N LEU A 145 -19.91 -21.24 2.29
CA LEU A 145 -20.50 -22.51 1.90
C LEU A 145 -22.00 -22.29 1.69
N ASN A 146 -22.43 -22.31 0.43
CA ASN A 146 -23.82 -22.28 0.05
C ASN A 146 -24.27 -23.69 -0.35
N PHE A 147 -25.41 -24.14 0.18
CA PHE A 147 -26.03 -25.37 -0.28
C PHE A 147 -26.92 -25.05 -1.47
N ASP A 148 -26.64 -25.63 -2.63
CA ASP A 148 -27.51 -25.52 -3.79
C ASP A 148 -28.56 -26.64 -3.76
N PRO A 149 -29.85 -26.32 -3.51
CA PRO A 149 -30.91 -27.33 -3.43
C PRO A 149 -31.19 -28.00 -4.78
N SER A 150 -30.79 -27.38 -5.89
CA SER A 150 -31.06 -27.89 -7.25
C SER A 150 -30.07 -28.97 -7.67
N THR A 151 -28.82 -28.89 -7.20
CA THR A 151 -27.77 -29.87 -7.46
C THR A 151 -27.48 -30.78 -6.28
N MET A 152 -28.07 -30.52 -5.10
CA MET A 152 -27.82 -31.21 -3.83
C MET A 152 -26.33 -31.22 -3.45
N GLN A 153 -25.61 -30.15 -3.79
CA GLN A 153 -24.16 -30.04 -3.57
C GLN A 153 -23.83 -28.77 -2.80
N TRP A 154 -22.74 -28.85 -2.03
CA TRP A 154 -22.14 -27.70 -1.37
C TRP A 154 -21.23 -26.98 -2.37
N ALA A 155 -21.52 -25.70 -2.62
CA ALA A 155 -20.71 -24.83 -3.46
C ALA A 155 -20.13 -23.70 -2.62
N THR A 156 -18.89 -23.33 -2.89
CA THR A 156 -18.29 -22.11 -2.34
C THR A 156 -18.70 -20.94 -3.22
N SER A 157 -19.30 -19.90 -2.65
CA SER A 157 -19.51 -18.60 -3.31
C SER A 157 -18.63 -17.52 -2.71
#